data_AF-A0A7C3ZQH2-F1
#
_entry.id   AF-A0A7C3ZQH2-F1
#
_cell.length_a   1.000
_cell.length_b   1.000
_cell.length_c   1.000
_cell.angle_alpha   90.00
_cell.angle_beta   90.00
_cell.angle_gamma   90.00
#
_symmetry.space_group_name_H-M   'P 1'
#
loop_
_entity.id
_entity.type
_entity.pdbx_description
1 polymer ?
#
loop_
_entity_poly.entity_id
_entity_poly.type
_entity_poly.pdbx_seq_one_letter_code
_entity_poly.pdbx_strand_id
1 'polypeptide(L)'
;MNNALATSHYLQLKEQIGELLGRGREQAGRAVNTILLQTYWHIGRHIVEFEQKGNIKAEYGSDLLHRLSRDLTAEFGKGFSRSNLVYIRKFYLAFPKSETLSHQLSWSHYFEILKA
;
A
#
# COMPACT_ATOMS: atom_id res chain seq x y z
N MET A 1 -23.44 -41.85 -23.98
CA MET A 1 -23.46 -40.39 -24.28
C MET A 1 -23.74 -39.52 -23.04
N ASN A 2 -24.51 -39.96 -22.04
CA ASN A 2 -24.86 -39.13 -20.87
C ASN A 2 -23.69 -38.76 -19.93
N ASN A 3 -22.69 -39.63 -19.79
CA ASN A 3 -21.59 -39.40 -18.84
C ASN A 3 -20.56 -38.35 -19.34
N ALA A 4 -20.36 -38.29 -20.66
CA ALA A 4 -19.46 -37.31 -21.28
C ALA A 4 -20.04 -35.88 -21.22
N LEU A 5 -21.35 -35.72 -21.41
CA LEU A 5 -22.04 -34.43 -21.26
C LEU A 5 -22.00 -33.94 -19.81
N ALA A 6 -22.31 -34.81 -18.84
CA ALA A 6 -22.22 -34.47 -17.42
C ALA A 6 -20.80 -34.04 -17.00
N THR A 7 -19.77 -34.71 -17.54
CA THR A 7 -18.36 -34.36 -17.29
C THR A 7 -18.00 -33.00 -17.89
N SER A 8 -18.46 -32.71 -19.12
CA SER A 8 -18.25 -31.42 -19.79
C SER A 8 -18.90 -30.26 -19.02
N HIS A 9 -20.16 -30.43 -18.59
CA HIS A 9 -20.86 -29.42 -17.79
C HIS A 9 -20.19 -29.16 -16.44
N TYR A 10 -19.67 -30.21 -15.79
CA TYR A 10 -18.92 -30.06 -14.54
C TYR A 10 -17.60 -29.30 -14.74
N LEU A 11 -16.86 -29.58 -15.80
CA LEU A 11 -15.62 -28.86 -16.11
C LEU A 11 -15.89 -27.37 -16.39
N GLN A 12 -16.95 -27.07 -17.14
CA GLN A 12 -17.38 -25.69 -17.39
C GLN A 12 -17.77 -24.95 -16.10
N LEU A 13 -18.53 -25.60 -15.21
CA LEU A 13 -18.89 -25.04 -13.91
C LEU A 13 -17.62 -24.75 -13.08
N LYS A 14 -16.68 -25.70 -13.03
CA LYS A 14 -15.42 -25.55 -12.30
C LYS A 14 -14.60 -24.36 -12.84
N GLU A 15 -14.53 -24.22 -14.16
CA GLU A 15 -13.84 -23.11 -14.82
C GLU A 15 -14.49 -21.76 -14.47
N GLN A 16 -15.81 -21.66 -14.57
CA GLN A 16 -16.56 -20.45 -14.22
C GLN A 16 -16.36 -20.03 -12.76
N ILE A 17 -16.36 -20.99 -11.82
CA ILE A 17 -16.06 -20.75 -10.41
C ILE A 17 -14.62 -20.27 -10.25
N GLY A 18 -13.66 -20.91 -10.93
CA GLY A 18 -12.26 -20.53 -10.92
C GLY A 18 -12.03 -19.09 -11.39
N GLU A 19 -12.65 -18.71 -12.52
CA GLU A 19 -12.59 -17.34 -13.05
C GLU A 19 -13.22 -16.32 -12.09
N LEU A 20 -14.39 -16.63 -11.54
CA LEU A 20 -15.07 -15.75 -10.60
C LEU A 20 -14.20 -15.52 -9.36
N LEU A 21 -13.61 -16.58 -8.81
CA LEU A 21 -12.70 -16.49 -7.67
C LEU A 21 -11.43 -15.68 -8.02
N GLY A 22 -10.88 -15.88 -9.21
CA GLY A 22 -9.74 -15.13 -9.72
C GLY A 22 -10.03 -13.63 -9.79
N ARG A 23 -11.13 -13.25 -10.45
CA ARG A 23 -11.59 -11.86 -10.55
C ARG A 23 -11.84 -11.23 -9.17
N GLY A 24 -12.49 -11.96 -8.27
CA GLY A 24 -12.75 -11.48 -6.91
C GLY A 24 -11.48 -11.20 -6.12
N ARG A 25 -10.48 -12.09 -6.20
CA ARG A 25 -9.18 -11.90 -5.54
C ARG A 25 -8.41 -10.70 -6.10
N GLU A 26 -8.43 -10.53 -7.41
CA GLU A 26 -7.79 -9.39 -8.07
C GLU A 26 -8.43 -8.06 -7.63
N GLN A 27 -9.77 -8.00 -7.63
CA GLN A 27 -10.50 -6.82 -7.16
C GLN A 27 -10.19 -6.49 -5.70
N ALA A 28 -10.19 -7.50 -4.82
CA ALA A 28 -9.83 -7.32 -3.42
C ALA A 28 -8.39 -6.77 -3.28
N GLY A 29 -7.43 -7.33 -4.01
CA GLY A 29 -6.04 -6.86 -4.01
C GLY A 29 -5.90 -5.40 -4.47
N ARG A 30 -6.61 -5.01 -5.53
CA ARG A 30 -6.63 -3.62 -6.03
C ARG A 30 -7.24 -2.65 -5.01
N ALA A 31 -8.34 -3.05 -4.36
CA ALA A 31 -8.99 -2.25 -3.33
C ALA A 31 -8.06 -2.03 -2.13
N VAL A 32 -7.45 -3.11 -1.62
CA VAL A 32 -6.48 -3.05 -0.52
C VAL A 32 -5.30 -2.14 -0.87
N ASN A 33 -4.72 -2.29 -2.07
CA ASN A 33 -3.61 -1.45 -2.52
C ASN A 33 -3.99 0.03 -2.55
N THR A 34 -5.18 0.36 -3.06
CA THR A 34 -5.68 1.73 -3.13
C THR A 34 -5.78 2.34 -1.73
N ILE A 35 -6.40 1.61 -0.80
CA ILE A 35 -6.57 2.04 0.60
C ILE A 35 -5.22 2.22 1.30
N LEU A 36 -4.28 1.29 1.08
CA LEU A 36 -2.94 1.37 1.69
C LEU A 36 -2.16 2.58 1.18
N LEU A 37 -2.22 2.88 -0.12
CA LEU A 37 -1.54 4.05 -0.67
C LEU A 37 -2.08 5.36 -0.11
N GLN A 38 -3.41 5.49 -0.02
CA GLN A 38 -4.03 6.65 0.61
C GLN A 38 -3.61 6.78 2.07
N THR A 39 -3.63 5.67 2.81
CA THR A 39 -3.17 5.64 4.20
C THR A 39 -1.72 6.09 4.33
N TYR A 40 -0.81 5.55 3.51
CA TYR A 40 0.60 5.94 3.54
C TYR A 40 0.80 7.40 3.14
N TRP A 41 0.06 7.91 2.16
CA TRP A 41 0.10 9.32 1.81
C TRP A 41 -0.30 10.22 3.01
N HIS A 42 -1.38 9.87 3.71
CA HIS A 42 -1.83 10.61 4.90
C HIS A 42 -0.82 10.51 6.06
N ILE A 43 -0.20 9.36 6.28
CA ILE A 43 0.87 9.22 7.28
C ILE A 43 2.06 10.14 6.91
N GLY A 44 2.48 10.14 5.64
CA GLY A 44 3.54 11.02 5.16
C GLY A 44 3.21 12.49 5.38
N ARG A 45 1.95 12.89 5.12
CA ARG A 45 1.44 14.23 5.42
C ARG A 45 1.56 14.57 6.90
N HIS A 46 1.10 13.69 7.80
CA HIS A 46 1.20 13.92 9.24
C HIS A 46 2.64 14.08 9.73
N ILE A 47 3.56 13.26 9.22
CA ILE A 47 4.99 13.36 9.54
C ILE A 47 5.53 14.74 9.12
N VAL A 48 5.29 15.16 7.88
CA VAL A 48 5.82 16.41 7.34
C VAL A 48 5.20 17.64 8.01
N GLU A 49 3.89 17.65 8.24
CA GLU A 49 3.23 18.74 8.95
C GLU A 49 3.74 18.86 10.40
N PHE A 50 4.03 17.74 11.07
CA PHE A 50 4.60 17.74 12.42
C PHE A 50 6.02 18.33 12.42
N GLU A 51 6.87 17.92 11.47
CA GLU A 51 8.23 18.47 11.31
C GLU A 51 8.20 20.00 11.06
N GLN A 52 7.31 20.47 10.19
CA GLN A 52 7.19 21.88 9.82
C GLN A 52 6.66 22.75 10.96
N LYS A 53 5.64 22.29 11.70
CA LYS A 53 5.05 23.05 12.82
C LYS A 53 5.99 23.19 14.01
N GLY A 54 6.91 22.24 14.22
CA GLY A 54 7.84 22.27 15.34
C GLY A 54 9.14 23.06 15.07
N ASN A 55 9.33 23.66 13.89
CA ASN A 55 10.61 24.27 13.48
C ASN A 55 11.80 23.30 13.63
N ILE A 56 11.52 22.01 13.42
CA ILE A 56 12.40 20.91 13.75
C ILE A 56 13.53 20.86 12.71
N LYS A 57 14.76 21.16 13.14
CA LYS A 57 15.97 20.97 12.30
C LYS A 57 16.13 19.50 11.93
N ALA A 58 16.80 19.23 10.80
CA ALA A 58 16.99 17.89 10.21
C ALA A 58 17.46 16.80 11.19
N GLU A 59 18.20 17.17 12.24
CA GLU A 59 18.70 16.28 13.29
C GLU A 59 17.56 15.60 14.09
N TYR A 60 16.56 16.37 14.51
CA TYR A 60 15.41 15.84 15.26
C TYR A 60 14.40 15.11 14.36
N GLY A 61 14.40 15.39 13.05
CA GLY A 61 13.65 14.59 12.06
C GLY A 61 14.11 13.14 12.00
N SER A 62 15.41 12.87 12.16
CA SER A 62 15.94 11.49 12.25
C SER A 62 15.45 10.77 13.50
N ASP A 63 15.42 11.45 14.64
CA ASP A 63 14.94 10.90 15.92
C ASP A 63 13.43 10.68 15.93
N LEU A 64 12.67 11.51 15.22
CA LEU A 64 11.22 11.34 15.05
C LEU A 64 10.92 10.03 14.34
N LEU A 65 11.52 9.78 13.17
CA LEU A 65 11.28 8.55 12.41
C LEU A 65 11.76 7.30 13.16
N HIS A 66 12.83 7.42 13.95
CA HIS A 66 13.29 6.33 14.81
C HIS A 66 12.26 6.00 15.90
N ARG A 67 11.74 7.01 16.61
CA ARG A 67 10.68 6.85 17.62
C ARG A 67 9.40 6.27 17.01
N LEU A 68 8.92 6.86 15.92
CA LEU A 68 7.76 6.35 15.20
C LEU A 68 7.95 4.89 14.75
N SER A 69 9.15 4.54 14.27
CA SER A 69 9.41 3.16 13.86
C SER A 69 9.25 2.18 15.02
N ARG A 70 9.88 2.50 16.16
CA ARG A 70 9.79 1.65 17.36
C ARG A 70 8.35 1.54 17.85
N ASP A 71 7.68 2.67 18.04
CA ASP A 71 6.38 2.73 18.71
C ASP A 71 5.29 2.12 17.82
N LEU A 72 5.25 2.47 16.52
CA LEU A 72 4.27 1.92 15.59
C LEU A 72 4.53 0.45 15.25
N THR A 73 5.79 0.01 15.23
CA THR A 73 6.09 -1.43 15.05
C THR A 73 5.65 -2.24 16.27
N ALA A 74 5.79 -1.69 17.49
CA ALA A 74 5.33 -2.34 18.70
C ALA A 74 3.79 -2.44 18.76
N GLU A 75 3.08 -1.42 18.28
CA GLU A 75 1.61 -1.36 18.33
C GLU A 75 0.93 -2.09 17.16
N PHE A 76 1.44 -1.91 15.94
CA PHE A 76 0.79 -2.38 14.70
C PHE A 76 1.58 -3.45 13.94
N GLY A 77 2.82 -3.75 14.36
CA GLY A 77 3.65 -4.77 13.76
C GLY A 77 4.36 -4.34 12.48
N LYS A 78 4.45 -5.27 11.51
CA LYS A 78 5.24 -5.08 10.29
C LYS A 78 4.68 -3.93 9.43
N GLY A 79 5.57 -3.23 8.75
CA GLY A 79 5.22 -2.10 7.87
C GLY A 79 5.64 -0.73 8.41
N PHE A 80 6.16 -0.64 9.64
CA PHE A 80 6.63 0.62 10.25
C PHE A 80 8.13 0.64 10.51
N SER A 81 8.93 -0.04 9.67
CA SER A 81 10.39 0.10 9.75
C SER A 81 10.80 1.54 9.48
N ARG A 82 11.94 1.97 10.06
CA ARG A 82 12.47 3.33 9.86
C ARG A 82 12.61 3.65 8.37
N SER A 83 13.13 2.69 7.58
CA SER A 83 13.23 2.84 6.13
C SER A 83 11.87 3.05 5.49
N ASN A 84 10.85 2.26 5.86
CA ASN A 84 9.52 2.42 5.27
C ASN A 84 8.91 3.79 5.61
N LEU A 85 9.09 4.27 6.85
CA LEU A 85 8.66 5.60 7.25
C LEU A 85 9.39 6.73 6.50
N VAL A 86 10.68 6.56 6.20
CA VAL A 86 11.43 7.49 5.33
C VAL A 86 10.79 7.54 3.93
N TYR A 87 10.45 6.39 3.34
CA TYR A 87 9.78 6.35 2.04
C TYR A 87 8.37 6.93 2.08
N ILE A 88 7.60 6.65 3.13
CA ILE A 88 6.26 7.22 3.35
C ILE A 88 6.33 8.76 3.43
N ARG A 89 7.32 9.29 4.17
CA ARG A 89 7.59 10.74 4.24
C ARG A 89 7.96 11.29 2.87
N LYS A 90 8.89 10.65 2.16
CA LYS A 90 9.28 11.04 0.79
C LYS A 90 8.10 11.01 -0.18
N PHE A 91 7.20 10.04 -0.05
CA PHE A 91 6.03 9.89 -0.89
C PHE A 91 5.14 11.13 -0.84
N TYR A 92 4.82 11.63 0.37
CA TYR A 92 4.06 12.87 0.51
C TYR A 92 4.81 14.08 -0.05
N LEU A 93 6.12 14.20 0.21
CA LEU A 93 6.93 15.31 -0.30
C LEU A 93 7.01 15.34 -1.84
N ALA A 94 7.10 14.17 -2.48
CA ALA A 94 7.18 14.04 -3.93
C ALA A 94 5.81 14.27 -4.60
N PHE A 95 4.72 13.89 -3.94
CA PHE A 95 3.36 13.99 -4.47
C PHE A 95 2.41 14.71 -3.50
N PRO A 96 2.62 16.00 -3.19
CA PRO A 96 1.83 16.72 -2.18
C PRO A 96 0.37 16.99 -2.60
N LYS A 97 0.03 16.76 -3.87
CA LYS A 97 -1.35 16.80 -4.40
C LYS A 97 -1.74 15.38 -4.83
N SER A 98 -2.57 14.71 -4.04
CA SER A 98 -2.87 13.27 -4.18
C SER A 98 -3.91 12.92 -5.25
N GLU A 99 -4.54 13.90 -5.91
CA GLU A 99 -5.82 13.66 -6.61
C GLU A 99 -5.71 12.87 -7.93
N THR A 100 -4.53 12.72 -8.54
CA THR A 100 -4.52 12.43 -9.99
C THR A 100 -3.88 11.14 -10.49
N LEU A 101 -3.06 10.39 -9.73
CA LEU A 101 -2.18 9.40 -10.36
C LEU A 101 -1.94 8.13 -9.51
N SER A 102 -2.83 7.12 -9.44
CA SER A 102 -2.38 5.82 -8.86
C SER A 102 -3.20 4.54 -9.05
N HIS A 103 -4.37 4.49 -9.68
CA HIS A 103 -5.20 3.26 -9.57
C HIS A 103 -4.53 1.98 -10.14
N GLN A 104 -3.42 2.11 -10.87
CA GLN A 104 -2.61 1.00 -11.38
C GLN A 104 -1.25 0.82 -10.68
N LEU A 105 -0.82 1.75 -9.84
CA LEU A 105 0.49 1.72 -9.17
C LEU A 105 0.33 1.28 -7.73
N SER A 106 1.00 0.20 -7.34
CA SER A 106 1.08 -0.26 -5.94
C SER A 106 2.20 0.43 -5.15
N TRP A 107 2.25 0.25 -3.82
CA TRP A 107 3.33 0.76 -2.97
C TRP A 107 4.73 0.37 -3.47
N SER A 108 4.91 -0.86 -3.97
CA SER A 108 6.18 -1.30 -4.53
C SER A 108 6.63 -0.46 -5.72
N HIS A 109 5.70 -0.01 -6.58
CA HIS A 109 6.04 0.88 -7.69
C HIS A 109 6.54 2.24 -7.18
N TYR A 110 5.85 2.82 -6.18
CA TYR A 110 6.29 4.07 -5.56
C TYR A 110 7.63 3.92 -4.87
N PHE A 111 7.86 2.80 -4.20
CA PHE A 111 9.13 2.51 -3.55
C PHE A 111 10.29 2.55 -4.55
N GLU A 112 10.15 1.90 -5.71
CA GLU A 112 11.17 1.93 -6.76
C GLU A 112 11.36 3.34 -7.35
N ILE A 113 10.28 4.09 -7.57
CA ILE A 113 10.36 5.48 -8.05
C ILE A 113 11.11 6.38 -7.07
N LEU A 114 10.86 6.24 -5.76
CA LEU A 114 11.43 7.09 -4.70
C LEU A 114 12.86 6.70 -4.28
N LYS A 115 13.32 5.52 -4.72
CA LYS A 115 14.66 5.00 -4.49
C LYS A 115 15.69 5.63 -5.44
N ALA A 116 15.26 6.01 -6.65
CA ALA A 116 16.07 6.72 -7.65
C ALA A 116 16.56 8.08 -7.13
#